data_AF-A0A372YNU3-F1
#
_entry.id   AF-A0A372YNU3-F1
#
_cell.length_a   1.000
_cell.length_b   1.000
_cell.length_c   1.000
_cell.angle_alpha   90.00
_cell.angle_beta   90.00
_cell.angle_gamma   90.00
#
_symmetry.space_group_name_H-M   'P 1'
#
loop_
_entity.id
_entity.type
_entity.pdbx_description
1 polymer ?
#
loop_
_entity_poly.entity_id
_entity_poly.type
_entity_poly.pdbx_seq_one_letter_code
_entity_poly.pdbx_strand_id
1 'polypeptide(L)' 'MFHACDAMLTPKDVLYLEDLLDQTFVLNKRITNDVTMIQNEEVKTCFEEVNTNLAKHYHTMVELLQKEVKE' A
#
# COMPACT_ATOMS: atom_id res chain seq x y z
N MET A 1 4.24 27.76 -5.82
CA MET A 1 4.33 27.54 -4.37
C MET A 1 3.04 26.82 -3.99
N PHE A 2 3.09 25.49 -3.88
CA PHE A 2 1.92 24.69 -3.55
C PHE A 2 1.74 24.81 -2.04
N HIS A 3 0.67 25.48 -1.59
CA HIS A 3 0.31 25.43 -0.17
C HIS A 3 0.03 23.97 0.16
N ALA A 4 0.89 23.37 1.00
CA ALA A 4 0.52 22.17 1.72
C ALA A 4 -0.77 22.50 2.45
N CYS A 5 -1.87 21.89 2.04
CA CYS A 5 -3.10 21.98 2.79
C CYS A 5 -2.83 21.17 4.06
N ASP A 6 -2.77 21.85 5.22
CA ASP A 6 -2.82 21.24 6.56
C ASP A 6 -4.21 20.60 6.78
N ALA A 7 -4.61 19.72 5.86
CA ALA A 7 -5.87 19.02 5.91
C ALA A 7 -5.69 17.78 6.79
N MET A 8 -6.06 17.92 8.05
CA MET A 8 -6.21 16.81 8.99
C MET A 8 -7.09 15.73 8.34
N LEU A 9 -6.72 14.45 8.48
CA LEU A 9 -7.51 13.37 7.91
C LEU A 9 -8.89 13.35 8.55
N THR A 10 -9.93 13.38 7.72
CA THR A 10 -11.29 13.20 8.22
C THR A 10 -11.52 11.73 8.59
N PRO A 11 -12.54 11.41 9.41
CA PRO A 11 -12.90 10.02 9.67
C PRO A 11 -13.17 9.19 8.41
N LYS A 12 -13.63 9.83 7.33
CA LYS A 12 -13.83 9.15 6.03
C LYS A 12 -12.51 8.78 5.37
N ASP A 13 -11.52 9.66 5.46
CA ASP A 13 -10.18 9.40 4.91
C ASP A 13 -9.50 8.26 5.65
N VAL A 14 -9.67 8.21 6.99
CA VAL A 14 -9.16 7.10 7.81
C VAL A 14 -9.81 5.77 7.43
N LEU A 15 -11.13 5.71 7.32
CA LEU A 15 -11.85 4.50 6.91
C LEU A 15 -11.45 4.04 5.49
N TYR A 16 -11.24 5.00 4.59
CA TYR A 16 -10.78 4.69 3.23
C TYR A 16 -9.35 4.14 3.21
N LEU A 17 -8.44 4.72 4.00
CA LEU A 17 -7.07 4.23 4.13
C LEU A 17 -7.02 2.84 4.78
N GLU A 18 -7.88 2.57 5.76
CA GLU A 18 -8.02 1.25 6.38
C GLU A 18 -8.44 0.20 5.33
N ASP A 19 -9.47 0.48 4.53
CA ASP A 19 -9.92 -0.41 3.45
C ASP A 19 -8.81 -0.64 2.39
N LEU A 20 -8.08 0.41 2.01
CA LEU A 20 -6.95 0.29 1.10
C LEU A 20 -5.80 -0.54 1.68
N LEU A 21 -5.52 -0.42 2.98
CA LEU A 21 -4.49 -1.21 3.67
C LEU A 21 -4.85 -2.70 3.64
N ASP A 22 -6.09 -3.05 3.97
CA ASP A 22 -6.58 -4.42 3.93
C ASP A 22 -6.53 -5.02 2.52
N GLN A 23 -7.00 -4.27 1.52
CA GLN A 23 -6.95 -4.71 0.12
C GLN A 23 -5.51 -4.90 -0.35
N THR A 24 -4.62 -3.96 -0.02
CA THR A 24 -3.20 -4.04 -0.37
C THR A 24 -2.54 -5.25 0.27
N PHE A 25 -2.85 -5.55 1.54
CA PHE A 25 -2.32 -6.71 2.24
C PHE A 25 -2.79 -8.03 1.61
N VAL A 26 -4.09 -8.15 1.31
CA VAL A 26 -4.66 -9.34 0.66
C VAL A 26 -4.05 -9.54 -0.74
N LEU A 27 -3.90 -8.46 -1.50
CA LEU A 27 -3.30 -8.51 -2.84
C LEU A 27 -1.83 -8.91 -2.79
N ASN A 28 -1.04 -8.33 -1.88
CA ASN A 28 0.36 -8.69 -1.68
C ASN A 28 0.52 -10.17 -1.33
N LYS A 29 -0.35 -10.70 -0.45
CA LYS A 29 -0.36 -12.12 -0.10
C LYS A 29 -0.69 -13.02 -1.29
N ARG A 30 -1.65 -12.63 -2.13
CA ARG A 30 -2.00 -13.37 -3.36
C ARG A 30 -0.84 -13.39 -4.35
N ILE A 31 -0.27 -12.24 -4.65
CA ILE A 31 0.88 -12.11 -5.56
C ILE A 31 2.07 -12.93 -5.06
N THR A 32 2.36 -12.88 -3.75
CA THR A 32 3.44 -13.68 -3.15
C THR A 32 3.24 -15.18 -3.38
N ASN A 33 2.01 -15.68 -3.28
CA ASN A 33 1.71 -17.07 -3.58
C ASN A 33 1.86 -17.36 -5.08
N ASP A 34 1.30 -16.51 -5.94
CA ASP A 34 1.31 -16.72 -7.39
C ASP A 34 2.73 -16.71 -7.97
N VAL A 35 3.62 -15.85 -7.44
CA VAL A 35 5.04 -15.78 -7.82
C VAL A 35 5.74 -17.14 -7.70
N THR A 36 5.37 -17.95 -6.71
CA THR A 36 5.98 -19.29 -6.53
C THR A 36 5.62 -20.29 -7.63
N MET A 37 4.55 -20.01 -8.39
CA MET A 37 4.02 -20.87 -9.43
C MET A 37 4.39 -20.40 -10.85
N ILE A 38 4.91 -19.18 -11.01
CA ILE A 38 5.28 -18.61 -12.30
C ILE A 38 6.63 -19.16 -12.76
N GLN A 39 6.66 -19.74 -13.95
CA GLN A 39 7.88 -20.28 -14.58
C GLN A 39 8.57 -19.29 -15.52
N ASN A 40 7.85 -18.28 -15.99
CA ASN A 40 8.41 -17.26 -16.87
C ASN A 40 9.10 -16.18 -16.03
N GLU A 41 10.42 -16.06 -16.16
CA GLU A 41 11.24 -15.13 -15.36
C GLU A 41 10.89 -13.65 -15.57
N GLU A 42 10.48 -13.24 -16.77
CA GLU A 42 10.08 -11.85 -17.05
C GLU A 42 8.76 -11.52 -16.33
N VAL A 43 7.78 -12.44 -16.40
CA VAL A 43 6.51 -12.30 -15.70
C VAL A 43 6.73 -12.34 -14.19
N LYS A 44 7.60 -13.23 -13.71
CA LYS A 44 7.97 -13.33 -12.29
C LYS A 44 8.58 -12.03 -11.78
N THR A 45 9.55 -11.47 -12.52
CA THR A 45 10.18 -10.18 -12.20
C THR A 45 9.14 -9.06 -12.11
N CYS A 46 8.21 -9.01 -13.08
CA CYS A 46 7.12 -8.03 -13.05
C CYS A 46 6.25 -8.17 -11.79
N PHE A 47 5.89 -9.39 -11.39
CA PHE A 47 5.11 -9.64 -10.18
C PHE A 47 5.87 -9.27 -8.90
N GLU A 48 7.18 -9.55 -8.84
CA GLU A 48 8.04 -9.15 -7.72
C GLU A 48 8.16 -7.63 -7.58
N GLU A 49 8.24 -6.89 -8.70
CA GLU A 49 8.21 -5.43 -8.72
C GLU A 49 6.87 -4.88 -8.22
N VAL A 50 5.75 -5.44 -8.68
CA VAL A 50 4.42 -5.07 -8.19
C VAL A 50 4.32 -5.32 -6.68
N ASN A 51 4.80 -6.47 -6.21
CA ASN A 51 4.76 -6.82 -4.79
C ASN A 51 5.58 -5.83 -3.95
N THR A 52 6.74 -5.42 -4.45
CA THR A 52 7.61 -4.41 -3.83
C THR A 52 6.92 -3.05 -3.74
N ASN A 53 6.21 -2.64 -4.80
CA ASN A 53 5.50 -1.36 -4.82
C ASN A 53 4.27 -1.37 -3.89
N LEU A 54 3.53 -2.48 -3.83
CA LEU A 54 2.43 -2.66 -2.88
C LEU A 54 2.93 -2.55 -1.43
N ALA A 55 4.06 -3.18 -1.12
CA ALA A 55 4.66 -3.07 0.20
C ALA A 55 5.04 -1.62 0.55
N LYS A 56 5.63 -0.88 -0.40
CA LYS A 56 5.95 0.55 -0.20
C LYS A 56 4.69 1.38 0.06
N HIS A 57 3.65 1.22 -0.76
CA HIS A 57 2.39 1.95 -0.58
C HIS A 57 1.74 1.65 0.76
N TYR A 58 1.74 0.39 1.20
CA TYR A 58 1.25 -0.01 2.52
C TYR A 58 1.97 0.76 3.62
N HIS A 59 3.32 0.78 3.60
CA HIS A 59 4.11 1.50 4.61
C HIS A 59 3.82 3.00 4.60
N THR A 60 3.73 3.62 3.42
CA THR A 60 3.39 5.05 3.29
C THR A 60 2.01 5.35 3.89
N MET A 61 0.99 4.53 3.64
CA MET A 61 -0.35 4.72 4.22
C MET A 61 -0.34 4.57 5.74
N VAL A 62 0.40 3.59 6.27
CA VAL A 62 0.58 3.44 7.73
C VAL A 62 1.27 4.66 8.34
N GLU A 63 2.32 5.18 7.70
CA GLU A 63 3.02 6.38 8.17
C GLU A 63 2.11 7.62 8.18
N LEU A 64 1.25 7.77 7.18
CA LEU A 64 0.26 8.86 7.14
C LEU A 64 -0.71 8.76 8.33
N LEU A 65 -1.28 7.58 8.58
CA LEU A 65 -2.16 7.36 9.73
C LEU A 65 -1.45 7.59 11.07
N GLN A 66 -0.19 7.17 11.20
CA GLN A 66 0.59 7.37 12.43
C GLN A 66 0.92 8.84 12.72
N LYS A 67 1.04 9.68 11.69
CA LYS A 67 1.27 11.12 11.86
C LYS A 67 0.05 11.81 12.48
N GLU A 68 -1.15 11.42 12.07
CA GLU A 68 -2.41 11.98 12.62
C GLU A 68 -2.64 11.63 14.10
N VAL A 69 -2.10 10.52 14.60
CA VAL A 69 -2.27 10.09 16.01
C VAL A 69 -1.21 10.71 16.93
N LYS A 70 -0.13 11.26 16.36
CA LYS A 70 1.01 11.81 17.13
C LYS A 70 0.92 13.32 17.37
N GLU A 71 -0.12 13.98 16.87
CA GLU A 71 -0.51 15.37 17.21
C GLU A 71 -1.63 15.38 18.25
#